data_AF-E3N5F8-F1
#
_entry.id   AF-E3N5F8-F1
#
_cell.length_a   1.000
_cell.length_b   1.000
_cell.length_c   1.000
_cell.angle_alpha   90.00
_cell.angle_beta   90.00
_cell.angle_gamma   90.00
#
_symmetry.space_group_name_H-M   'P 1'
#
loop_
_entity.id
_entity.type
_entity.pdbx_description
1 polymer ?
#
loop_
_entity_poly.entity_id
_entity_poly.type
_entity_poly.pdbx_seq_one_letter_code
_entity_poly.pdbx_strand_id
1 'polypeptide(L)'
;MDQWKQAKHLVLKGYCFQSIDHLLYFSTIEFRDYSNSLENVIKFCEVILKNISNWINFKHLKIGTGYILDTKTIKRVLNLQPTASPQIHSIPNTNLVIQFKRGNRHSNSLEITKN
;
A
#
# COMPACT_ATOMS: atom_id res chain seq x y z
N MET A 1 22.69 18.24 -7.31
CA MET A 1 22.37 17.68 -5.97
C MET A 1 20.95 17.13 -6.06
N ASP A 2 20.77 15.83 -5.88
CA ASP A 2 19.48 15.16 -6.07
C ASP A 2 18.57 15.40 -4.86
N GLN A 3 17.78 16.48 -4.87
CA GLN A 3 16.85 16.83 -3.77
C GLN A 3 15.89 15.69 -3.39
N TRP A 4 15.55 14.82 -4.35
CA TRP A 4 14.69 13.66 -4.10
C TRP A 4 15.32 12.64 -3.13
N LYS A 5 16.65 12.58 -3.00
CA LYS A 5 17.34 11.67 -2.07
C LYS A 5 17.17 12.07 -0.60
N GLN A 6 16.75 13.30 -0.31
CA GLN A 6 16.46 13.77 1.05
C GLN A 6 14.98 13.61 1.42
N ALA A 7 14.11 13.38 0.43
CA ALA A 7 12.68 13.26 0.65
C ALA A 7 12.35 11.90 1.29
N LYS A 8 11.64 11.94 2.42
CA LYS A 8 11.21 10.74 3.17
C LYS A 8 9.81 10.27 2.78
N HIS A 9 9.06 11.12 2.09
CA HIS A 9 7.66 10.92 1.75
C HIS A 9 7.46 11.14 0.26
N LEU A 10 6.73 10.21 -0.38
CA LEU A 10 6.35 10.29 -1.77
C LEU A 10 4.83 10.25 -1.91
N VAL A 11 4.28 11.16 -2.70
CA VAL A 11 2.88 11.13 -3.11
C VAL A 11 2.79 10.78 -4.59
N LEU A 12 2.15 9.66 -4.90
CA LEU A 12 1.87 9.20 -6.24
C LEU A 12 0.39 9.44 -6.58
N LYS A 13 0.13 10.05 -7.73
CA LYS A 13 -1.20 10.30 -8.26
C LYS A 13 -1.30 9.72 -9.67
N GLY A 14 -2.27 8.86 -9.94
CA GLY A 14 -2.59 8.43 -11.31
C GLY A 14 -2.35 6.94 -11.61
N TYR A 15 -1.99 6.65 -12.87
CA TYR A 15 -2.25 5.36 -13.54
C TYR A 15 -1.01 4.53 -13.91
N CYS A 16 0.21 4.95 -13.56
CA CYS A 16 1.43 4.30 -14.06
C CYS A 16 2.48 4.04 -12.99
N PHE A 17 2.96 2.79 -12.96
CA PHE A 17 4.13 2.36 -12.21
C PHE A 17 5.31 2.22 -13.18
N GLN A 18 6.17 3.24 -13.25
CA GLN A 18 7.45 3.11 -13.94
C GLN A 18 8.56 3.03 -12.88
N SER A 19 9.03 1.79 -12.68
CA SER A 19 10.09 1.35 -11.75
C SER A 19 9.87 1.58 -10.25
N ILE A 20 10.12 0.52 -9.47
CA ILE A 20 9.99 0.50 -8.00
C ILE A 20 11.29 0.91 -7.34
N ASP A 21 12.41 0.87 -8.05
CA ASP A 21 13.74 1.11 -7.47
C ASP A 21 13.84 2.50 -6.85
N HIS A 22 13.19 3.49 -7.47
CA HIS A 22 13.11 4.84 -6.93
C HIS A 22 12.21 4.96 -5.69
N LEU A 23 11.24 4.06 -5.53
CA LEU A 23 10.34 4.03 -4.38
C LEU A 23 11.07 3.60 -3.09
N LEU A 24 12.10 2.75 -3.22
CA LEU A 24 12.84 2.19 -2.08
C LEU A 24 13.59 3.25 -1.25
N TYR A 25 13.83 4.43 -1.81
CA TYR A 25 14.46 5.55 -1.11
C TYR A 25 13.52 6.24 -0.12
N PHE A 26 12.21 6.12 -0.31
CA PHE A 26 11.22 6.79 0.52
C PHE A 26 10.84 5.92 1.72
N SER A 27 10.66 6.54 2.88
CA SER A 27 10.18 5.81 4.07
C SER A 27 8.67 5.68 4.11
N THR A 28 7.96 6.60 3.46
CA THR A 28 6.50 6.64 3.44
C THR A 28 5.99 6.93 2.04
N ILE A 29 4.92 6.25 1.64
CA ILE A 29 4.29 6.44 0.33
C ILE A 29 2.80 6.66 0.50
N GLU A 30 2.25 7.64 -0.20
CA GLU A 30 0.82 7.79 -0.41
C GLU A 30 0.51 7.61 -1.90
N PHE A 31 -0.26 6.59 -2.25
CA PHE A 31 -0.79 6.39 -3.58
C PHE A 31 -2.27 6.77 -3.62
N ARG A 32 -2.64 7.63 -4.57
CA ARG A 32 -4.03 7.99 -4.84
C ARG A 32 -4.45 7.35 -6.15
N ASP A 33 -5.23 6.28 -6.03
CA ASP A 33 -5.80 5.61 -7.19
C ASP A 33 -7.06 6.34 -7.66
N TYR A 34 -6.96 6.90 -8.87
CA TYR A 34 -8.07 7.54 -9.57
C TYR A 34 -8.68 6.65 -10.65
N SER A 35 -8.12 5.45 -10.86
CA SER A 35 -8.56 4.54 -11.90
C SER A 35 -9.80 3.73 -11.55
N ASN A 36 -10.18 3.72 -10.27
CA ASN A 36 -11.20 2.84 -9.73
C ASN A 36 -10.91 1.35 -10.03
N SER A 37 -9.62 0.98 -10.09
CA SER A 37 -9.19 -0.37 -10.48
C SER A 37 -8.63 -1.12 -9.27
N LEU A 38 -9.41 -2.10 -8.81
CA LEU A 38 -8.96 -3.03 -7.80
C LEU A 38 -7.67 -3.75 -8.22
N GLU A 39 -7.51 -4.04 -9.50
CA GLU A 39 -6.32 -4.68 -10.05
C GLU A 39 -5.07 -3.81 -9.86
N ASN A 40 -5.18 -2.50 -10.05
CA ASN A 40 -4.06 -1.57 -9.82
C ASN A 40 -3.66 -1.53 -8.34
N VAL A 41 -4.64 -1.55 -7.43
CA VAL A 41 -4.38 -1.61 -5.99
C VAL A 41 -3.66 -2.92 -5.62
N ILE A 42 -4.14 -4.06 -6.13
CA ILE A 42 -3.54 -5.37 -5.87
C ILE A 42 -2.10 -5.43 -6.42
N LYS A 43 -1.92 -5.07 -7.70
CA LYS A 43 -0.60 -5.03 -8.34
C LYS A 43 0.38 -4.16 -7.57
N PHE A 44 -0.08 -3.01 -7.07
CA PHE A 44 0.78 -2.14 -6.26
C PHE A 44 1.16 -2.80 -4.94
N CYS A 45 0.21 -3.42 -4.23
CA CYS A 45 0.53 -4.19 -3.03
C CYS A 45 1.56 -5.30 -3.32
N GLU A 46 1.34 -6.13 -4.34
CA GLU A 46 2.27 -7.22 -4.70
C GLU A 46 3.68 -6.71 -5.00
N VAL A 47 3.76 -5.62 -5.75
CA VAL A 47 5.01 -4.91 -6.05
C VAL A 47 5.74 -4.48 -4.78
N ILE A 48 5.03 -3.91 -3.81
CA ILE A 48 5.60 -3.45 -2.55
C ILE A 48 6.06 -4.64 -1.71
N LEU A 49 5.24 -5.68 -1.61
CA LEU A 49 5.52 -6.89 -0.84
C LEU A 49 6.72 -7.66 -1.42
N LYS A 50 6.86 -7.72 -2.74
CA LYS A 50 8.00 -8.36 -3.41
C LYS A 50 9.33 -7.67 -3.08
N ASN A 51 9.30 -6.36 -2.83
CA ASN A 51 10.52 -5.57 -2.60
C ASN A 51 10.74 -5.21 -1.13
N ILE A 52 9.85 -5.62 -0.22
CA ILE A 52 9.91 -5.19 1.18
C ILE A 52 11.20 -5.62 1.89
N SER A 53 11.77 -6.77 1.53
CA SER A 53 13.03 -7.25 2.08
C SER A 53 14.20 -6.32 1.78
N ASN A 54 14.18 -5.66 0.62
CA ASN A 54 15.19 -4.69 0.20
C ASN A 54 14.87 -3.26 0.68
N TRP A 55 13.66 -3.03 1.21
CA TRP A 55 13.18 -1.70 1.55
C TRP A 55 13.41 -1.37 3.03
N ILE A 56 14.69 -1.18 3.38
CA ILE A 56 15.17 -1.00 4.76
C ILE A 56 14.43 0.15 5.48
N ASN A 57 14.18 1.25 4.77
CA ASN A 57 13.59 2.47 5.34
C ASN A 57 12.05 2.46 5.36
N PHE A 58 11.39 1.40 4.91
CA PHE A 58 9.93 1.34 4.87
C PHE A 58 9.31 1.54 6.26
N LYS A 59 8.34 2.45 6.34
CA LYS A 59 7.53 2.71 7.53
C LYS A 59 6.04 2.58 7.26
N HIS A 60 5.57 3.16 6.16
CA HIS A 60 4.13 3.27 5.91
C HIS A 60 3.84 3.38 4.42
N LEU A 61 2.81 2.67 3.98
CA LEU A 61 2.14 2.89 2.70
C LEU A 61 0.67 3.18 2.96
N LYS A 62 0.14 4.19 2.27
CA LYS A 62 -1.29 4.45 2.20
C LYS A 62 -1.75 4.43 0.75
N ILE A 63 -2.82 3.69 0.48
CA ILE A 63 -3.52 3.74 -0.78
C ILE A 63 -4.90 4.34 -0.53
N GLY A 64 -5.16 5.52 -1.09
CA GLY A 64 -6.48 6.15 -1.10
C GLY A 64 -7.20 5.81 -2.41
N THR A 65 -8.49 5.48 -2.30
CA THR A 65 -9.35 5.15 -3.43
C THR A 65 -10.63 5.99 -3.38
N GLY A 66 -11.14 6.36 -4.56
CA GLY A 66 -12.42 7.05 -4.73
C GLY A 66 -13.65 6.14 -4.72
N TYR A 67 -13.48 4.85 -4.45
CA TYR A 67 -14.52 3.83 -4.55
C TYR A 67 -14.50 2.84 -3.38
N ILE A 68 -15.51 1.96 -3.33
CA ILE A 68 -15.58 0.88 -2.35
C ILE A 68 -14.58 -0.21 -2.71
N LEU A 69 -13.54 -0.36 -1.88
CA LEU A 69 -12.57 -1.43 -2.00
C LEU A 69 -13.23 -2.79 -1.70
N ASP A 70 -13.12 -3.73 -2.63
CA ASP A 70 -13.45 -5.12 -2.37
C ASP A 70 -12.34 -5.77 -1.51
N THR A 71 -12.47 -5.56 -0.20
CA THR A 71 -11.52 -6.09 0.78
C THR A 71 -11.52 -7.62 0.82
N LYS A 72 -12.60 -8.31 0.42
CA LYS A 72 -12.62 -9.78 0.39
C LYS A 72 -11.68 -10.30 -0.68
N THR A 73 -11.73 -9.72 -1.88
CA THR A 73 -10.83 -10.07 -2.97
C THR A 73 -9.39 -9.74 -2.63
N ILE A 74 -9.10 -8.57 -2.04
CA ILE A 74 -7.72 -8.22 -1.60
C ILE A 74 -7.20 -9.22 -0.58
N LYS A 75 -8.00 -9.54 0.46
CA LYS A 75 -7.61 -10.52 1.49
C LYS A 75 -7.28 -11.88 0.88
N ARG A 76 -8.09 -12.34 -0.07
CA ARG A 76 -7.88 -13.62 -0.75
C ARG A 76 -6.62 -13.61 -1.61
N VAL A 77 -6.45 -12.61 -2.46
CA VAL A 77 -5.32 -12.55 -3.41
C VAL A 77 -3.98 -12.39 -2.68
N LEU A 78 -3.93 -11.54 -1.65
CA LEU A 78 -2.72 -11.33 -0.86
C LEU A 78 -2.56 -12.36 0.29
N ASN A 79 -3.44 -13.36 0.38
CA ASN A 79 -3.47 -14.39 1.41
C ASN A 79 -3.37 -13.83 2.85
N LEU A 80 -4.10 -12.75 3.13
CA LEU A 80 -4.01 -12.02 4.40
C LEU A 80 -4.58 -12.84 5.55
N GLN A 81 -3.85 -12.86 6.68
CA GLN A 81 -4.24 -13.60 7.87
C GLN A 81 -5.03 -12.70 8.83
N PRO A 82 -6.08 -13.21 9.48
CA PRO A 82 -6.81 -12.44 10.48
C PRO A 82 -5.92 -12.08 11.68
N THR A 83 -6.21 -10.94 12.30
CA THR A 83 -5.64 -10.56 13.61
C THR A 83 -6.77 -10.42 14.64
N ALA A 84 -6.43 -10.07 15.88
CA ALA A 84 -7.42 -9.74 16.91
C ALA A 84 -8.33 -8.56 16.52
N SER A 85 -7.88 -7.69 15.62
CA SER A 85 -8.68 -6.56 15.11
C SER A 85 -9.27 -6.88 13.74
N PRO A 86 -10.61 -6.80 13.55
CA PRO A 86 -11.25 -7.23 12.30
C PRO A 86 -10.91 -6.36 11.08
N GLN A 87 -10.40 -5.14 11.30
CA GLN A 87 -9.93 -4.26 10.22
C GLN A 87 -8.44 -4.46 9.88
N ILE A 88 -7.71 -5.23 10.69
CA ILE A 88 -6.25 -5.42 10.57
C ILE A 88 -5.96 -6.88 10.23
N HIS A 89 -5.10 -7.08 9.25
CA HIS A 89 -4.69 -8.39 8.78
C HIS A 89 -3.18 -8.48 8.64
N SER A 90 -2.58 -9.61 9.04
CA SER A 90 -1.15 -9.84 8.86
C SER A 90 -0.87 -10.29 7.42
N ILE A 91 0.25 -9.83 6.87
CA ILE A 91 0.74 -10.28 5.56
C ILE A 91 1.70 -11.45 5.77
N PRO A 92 1.47 -12.62 5.16
CA PRO A 92 2.35 -13.78 5.29
C PRO A 92 3.80 -13.46 4.94
N ASN A 93 4.74 -14.13 5.63
CA ASN A 93 6.19 -14.04 5.38
C ASN A 93 6.78 -12.63 5.51
N THR A 94 6.09 -11.72 6.19
CA THR A 94 6.56 -10.38 6.50
C THR A 94 6.20 -10.00 7.93
N ASN A 95 6.81 -8.95 8.46
CA ASN A 95 6.36 -8.32 9.70
C ASN A 95 5.35 -7.18 9.44
N LEU A 96 4.64 -7.23 8.32
CA LEU A 96 3.71 -6.18 7.93
C LEU A 96 2.26 -6.55 8.25
N VAL A 97 1.46 -5.51 8.49
CA VAL A 97 0.01 -5.59 8.59
C VAL A 97 -0.65 -4.67 7.59
N ILE A 98 -1.84 -5.06 7.16
CA ILE A 98 -2.75 -4.28 6.33
C ILE A 98 -3.94 -3.86 7.18
N GLN A 99 -4.23 -2.56 7.21
CA GLN A 99 -5.44 -2.02 7.79
C GLN A 99 -6.36 -1.46 6.70
N PHE A 100 -7.62 -1.89 6.69
CA PHE A 100 -8.65 -1.30 5.84
C PHE A 100 -9.40 -0.21 6.60
N LYS A 101 -9.48 1.00 6.03
CA LYS A 101 -10.20 2.14 6.60
C LYS A 101 -11.29 2.60 5.65
N ARG A 102 -12.51 2.70 6.18
CA ARG A 102 -13.65 3.29 5.48
C ARG A 102 -13.67 4.80 5.75
N GLY A 103 -13.61 5.59 4.69
CA GLY A 103 -13.78 7.05 4.74
C GLY A 103 -15.24 7.47 4.51
N ASN A 104 -15.44 8.77 4.28
CA ASN A 104 -16.76 9.35 4.02
C ASN A 104 -17.19 9.13 2.56
N ARG A 105 -18.51 8.94 2.34
CA ARG A 105 -19.20 8.92 1.03
C ARG A 105 -18.37 8.31 -0.12
N HIS A 106 -18.04 7.02 0.00
CA HIS A 106 -17.36 6.18 -1.01
C HIS A 106 -15.82 6.24 -1.07
N SER A 107 -15.15 7.04 -0.22
CA SER A 107 -13.69 6.96 -0.09
C SER A 107 -13.28 5.80 0.81
N ASN A 108 -12.35 4.96 0.36
CA ASN A 108 -11.71 3.95 1.20
C ASN A 108 -10.21 4.05 1.09
N SER A 109 -9.52 3.57 2.12
CA SER A 109 -8.08 3.41 2.05
C SER A 109 -7.66 2.06 2.61
N LEU A 110 -6.54 1.57 2.11
CA LEU A 110 -5.76 0.60 2.84
C LEU A 110 -4.43 1.20 3.24
N GLU A 111 -3.94 0.79 4.40
CA GLU A 111 -2.63 1.18 4.90
C GLU A 111 -1.81 -0.08 5.20
N ILE A 112 -0.51 -0.03 4.87
CA ILE A 112 0.45 -1.09 5.17
C ILE A 112 1.52 -0.51 6.11
N THR A 113 1.71 -1.17 7.25
CA THR A 113 2.69 -0.77 8.28
C THR A 113 3.42 -1.99 8.81
N LYS A 114 4.55 -1.75 9.49
CA LYS A 114 5.16 -2.77 10.35
C LYS A 114 4.24 -3.05 11.54
N ASN A 115 4.11 -4.33 11.89
CA ASN A 115 3.48 -4.81 13.12
C ASN A 115 4.33 -4.46 14.34
#